data_AF-A0A1F7X6T5-F1
#
_entry.id   AF-A0A1F7X6T5-F1
#
_cell.length_a   1.000
_cell.length_b   1.000
_cell.length_c   1.000
_cell.angle_alpha   90.00
_cell.angle_beta   90.00
_cell.angle_gamma   90.00
#
_symmetry.space_group_name_H-M   'P 1'
#
loop_
_entity.id
_entity.type
_entity.pdbx_description
1 polymer ?
#
loop_
_entity_poly.entity_id
_entity_poly.type
_entity_poly.pdbx_seq_one_letter_code
_entity_poly.pdbx_strand_id
1 'polypeptide(L)'
;MDKIAVVNIADIFQSPFGHPGFGLGVLVSIIVSNAMIIASLILLFLLIFGGISIIIGAGAGNPESTAKGKKAATSALIGFLIIFAAYWIIQIIEKITGMAILSVGI
;
A
#
# COMPACT_ATOMS: atom_id res chain seq x y z
N MET A 1 -22.54 9.08 44.68
CA MET A 1 -21.27 8.42 44.34
C MET A 1 -20.99 8.74 42.89
N ASP A 2 -20.58 9.99 42.65
CA ASP A 2 -20.27 10.46 41.31
C ASP A 2 -18.99 9.78 40.85
N LYS A 3 -19.14 9.06 39.75
CA LYS A 3 -18.04 8.48 39.01
C LYS A 3 -17.06 9.62 38.76
N ILE A 4 -15.86 9.51 39.31
CA ILE A 4 -14.66 10.20 38.85
C ILE A 4 -14.72 10.23 37.32
N ALA A 5 -15.10 11.38 36.77
CA ALA A 5 -15.12 11.58 35.34
C ALA A 5 -13.69 11.27 34.91
N VAL A 6 -13.53 10.32 33.99
CA VAL A 6 -12.28 10.14 33.27
C VAL A 6 -12.10 11.43 32.49
N VAL A 7 -11.48 12.41 33.14
CA VAL A 7 -11.15 13.69 32.53
C VAL A 7 -10.06 13.36 31.52
N ASN A 8 -10.40 13.47 30.24
CA ASN A 8 -9.45 13.24 29.17
C ASN A 8 -8.51 14.44 29.12
N ILE A 9 -7.39 14.32 29.84
CA ILE A 9 -6.39 15.38 30.02
C ILE A 9 -5.83 15.82 28.65
N ALA A 10 -5.82 14.93 27.65
CA ALA A 10 -5.40 15.27 26.29
C ALA A 10 -6.27 16.39 25.66
N ASP A 11 -7.59 16.33 25.82
CA ASP A 11 -8.54 17.28 25.21
C ASP A 11 -8.51 18.65 25.91
N ILE A 12 -8.35 18.65 27.23
CA ILE A 12 -8.33 19.89 28.04
C ILE A 12 -7.04 20.69 27.82
N PHE A 13 -5.92 20.01 27.66
CA PHE A 13 -4.61 20.66 27.57
C PHE A 13 -4.11 20.83 26.14
N GLN A 14 -4.90 20.42 25.13
CA GLN A 14 -4.51 20.37 23.71
C GLN A 14 -3.07 19.86 23.53
N SER A 15 -2.69 18.83 24.29
CA SER A 15 -1.31 18.36 24.30
C SER A 15 -0.95 17.79 22.94
N PRO A 16 0.28 18.00 22.43
CA PRO A 16 0.77 17.37 21.21
C PRO A 16 0.76 15.84 21.27
N PHE A 17 0.74 15.27 22.48
CA PHE A 17 0.46 13.87 22.73
C PHE A 17 -1.06 13.66 22.68
N GLY A 18 -1.55 12.89 21.71
CA GLY A 18 -2.97 12.55 21.53
C GLY A 18 -3.68 13.28 20.40
N HIS A 19 -3.10 14.36 19.84
CA HIS A 19 -3.62 15.03 18.65
C HIS A 19 -2.80 14.63 17.42
N PRO A 20 -3.43 14.18 16.32
CA PRO A 20 -2.75 13.92 15.06
C PRO A 20 -2.37 15.26 14.40
N GLY A 21 -1.34 15.91 14.93
CA GLY A 21 -0.66 16.99 14.22
C GLY A 21 0.12 16.47 13.00
N PHE A 22 0.69 17.39 12.22
CA PHE A 22 1.66 17.13 11.14
C PHE A 22 2.94 16.45 11.66
N GLY A 23 2.83 15.19 12.08
CA GLY A 23 3.95 14.34 12.49
C GLY A 23 4.46 13.49 11.33
N LEU A 24 5.70 13.01 11.43
CA LEU A 24 6.30 12.11 10.44
C LEU A 24 5.43 10.88 10.15
N GLY A 25 4.71 10.35 11.14
CA GLY A 25 3.80 9.21 10.98
C GLY A 25 2.65 9.49 10.00
N VAL A 26 2.07 10.70 10.02
CA VAL A 26 1.00 11.10 9.10
C VAL A 26 1.54 11.23 7.67
N LEU A 27 2.71 11.84 7.49
CA LEU A 27 3.34 11.95 6.17
C LEU A 27 3.67 10.58 5.57
N VAL A 28 4.22 9.67 6.38
CA VAL A 28 4.52 8.30 5.97
C VAL A 28 3.24 7.56 5.62
N SER A 29 2.17 7.67 6.42
CA SER A 29 0.89 7.04 6.12
C SER A 29 0.29 7.52 4.80
N ILE A 30 0.30 8.83 4.53
CA ILE A 30 -0.19 9.38 3.25
C ILE A 30 0.60 8.81 2.07
N ILE A 31 1.94 8.82 2.15
CA ILE A 31 2.80 8.32 1.08
C ILE A 31 2.58 6.82 0.86
N VAL A 32 2.59 6.03 1.93
CA VAL A 32 2.45 4.57 1.87
C VAL A 32 1.08 4.18 1.35
N SER A 33 0.00 4.77 1.86
CA SER A 33 -1.37 4.48 1.42
C SER A 33 -1.53 4.77 -0.08
N ASN A 34 -1.08 5.95 -0.54
CA ASN A 34 -1.16 6.31 -1.96
C ASN A 34 -0.27 5.43 -2.83
N ALA A 35 0.94 5.10 -2.36
CA ALA A 35 1.85 4.21 -3.07
C ALA A 35 1.25 2.81 -3.25
N MET A 36 0.54 2.27 -2.24
CA MET A 36 -0.12 0.96 -2.34
C MET A 36 -1.19 0.94 -3.44
N ILE A 37 -1.98 2.00 -3.57
CA ILE A 37 -3.00 2.14 -4.63
C ILE A 37 -2.34 2.22 -6.00
N ILE A 38 -1.36 3.12 -6.16
CA ILE A 38 -0.66 3.32 -7.43
C ILE A 38 0.08 2.04 -7.84
N ALA A 39 0.77 1.39 -6.92
CA ALA A 39 1.49 0.15 -7.19
C ALA A 39 0.55 -0.97 -7.63
N SER A 40 -0.61 -1.11 -6.98
CA SER A 40 -1.63 -2.11 -7.34
C SER A 40 -2.20 -1.85 -8.74
N LEU A 41 -2.41 -0.58 -9.09
CA LEU A 41 -2.88 -0.20 -10.41
C LEU A 41 -1.83 -0.49 -11.50
N ILE A 42 -0.57 -0.10 -11.27
CA ILE A 42 0.55 -0.38 -12.19
C ILE A 42 0.70 -1.89 -12.40
N LEU A 43 0.61 -2.67 -11.32
CA LEU A 43 0.70 -4.12 -11.38
C LEU A 43 -0.38 -4.73 -12.27
N LEU A 44 -1.63 -4.26 -12.16
CA LEU A 44 -2.73 -4.72 -12.98
C LEU A 44 -2.46 -4.47 -14.47
N PHE A 45 -2.00 -3.27 -14.83
CA PHE A 45 -1.61 -2.96 -16.21
C PHE A 45 -0.44 -3.83 -16.69
N LEU A 46 0.59 -4.03 -15.86
CA LEU A 46 1.74 -4.85 -16.22
C LEU A 46 1.35 -6.30 -16.49
N LEU A 47 0.41 -6.84 -15.70
CA LEU A 47 -0.10 -8.19 -15.87
C LEU A 47 -0.94 -8.34 -17.14
N ILE A 48 -1.82 -7.36 -17.43
CA ILE A 48 -2.61 -7.34 -18.66
C ILE A 48 -1.71 -7.22 -19.90
N PHE A 49 -0.84 -6.22 -19.96
CA PHE A 49 0.06 -6.02 -21.10
C PHE A 49 1.08 -7.14 -21.24
N GLY A 50 1.62 -7.64 -20.13
CA GLY A 50 2.52 -8.79 -20.12
C GLY A 50 1.84 -10.04 -20.67
N GLY A 51 0.63 -10.35 -20.21
CA GLY A 51 -0.16 -11.48 -20.68
C GLY A 51 -0.51 -11.39 -22.17
N ILE A 52 -1.01 -10.24 -22.61
CA ILE A 52 -1.32 -10.00 -24.03
C ILE A 52 -0.06 -10.14 -24.90
N SER A 53 1.09 -9.60 -24.46
CA SER A 53 2.34 -9.68 -25.22
C SER A 53 2.85 -11.12 -25.37
N ILE A 54 2.60 -12.01 -24.39
CA ILE A 54 2.90 -13.44 -24.51
C ILE A 54 2.00 -14.08 -25.56
N ILE A 55 0.68 -13.81 -25.51
CA ILE A 55 -0.30 -14.41 -26.44
C ILE A 55 0.00 -14.00 -27.89
N ILE A 56 0.22 -12.72 -28.14
CA ILE A 56 0.54 -12.19 -29.48
C ILE A 56 1.88 -12.74 -29.96
N GLY A 57 2.91 -12.75 -29.10
CA GLY A 57 4.23 -13.28 -29.44
C GLY A 57 4.20 -14.77 -29.79
N ALA A 58 3.42 -15.56 -29.05
CA ALA A 58 3.25 -16.98 -29.30
C ALA A 58 2.47 -17.25 -30.60
N GLY A 59 1.40 -16.48 -30.87
CA GLY A 59 0.58 -16.63 -32.08
C GLY A 59 1.28 -16.19 -33.37
N ALA A 60 2.14 -15.16 -33.29
CA ALA A 60 2.89 -14.64 -34.44
C ALA A 60 4.24 -15.35 -34.67
N GLY A 61 4.60 -16.33 -33.84
CA GLY A 61 5.89 -17.01 -33.92
C GLY A 61 7.09 -16.09 -33.63
N ASN A 62 6.89 -14.97 -32.93
CA ASN A 62 7.93 -14.00 -32.59
C ASN A 62 8.52 -14.31 -31.19
N PRO A 63 9.75 -14.85 -31.12
CA PRO A 63 10.38 -15.22 -29.85
C PRO A 63 10.67 -14.02 -28.95
N GLU A 64 10.94 -12.84 -29.53
CA GLU A 64 11.30 -11.62 -28.80
C GLU A 64 10.11 -11.08 -28.00
N SER A 65 8.94 -11.01 -28.64
CA SER A 65 7.70 -10.56 -27.99
C SER A 65 7.27 -11.52 -26.87
N THR A 66 7.49 -12.82 -27.08
CA THR A 66 7.25 -13.86 -26.07
C THR A 66 8.21 -13.70 -24.87
N ALA A 67 9.49 -13.46 -25.12
CA ALA A 67 10.48 -13.23 -24.06
C ALA A 67 10.19 -11.95 -23.26
N LYS A 68 9.81 -10.86 -23.95
CA LYS A 68 9.42 -9.60 -23.31
C LYS A 68 8.18 -9.77 -22.43
N GLY A 69 7.16 -10.45 -22.94
CA GLY A 69 5.94 -10.75 -22.19
C GLY A 69 6.22 -11.62 -20.95
N LYS A 70 7.06 -12.67 -21.07
CA LYS A 70 7.49 -13.48 -19.93
C LYS A 70 8.21 -12.64 -18.87
N LYS A 71 9.14 -11.76 -19.29
CA LYS A 71 9.84 -10.86 -18.37
C LYS A 71 8.86 -9.94 -17.64
N ALA A 72 7.90 -9.35 -18.36
CA ALA A 72 6.86 -8.50 -17.78
C ALA A 72 6.00 -9.26 -16.75
N ALA A 73 5.58 -10.48 -17.08
CA ALA A 73 4.81 -11.33 -16.17
C ALA A 73 5.60 -11.69 -14.90
N THR A 74 6.88 -12.05 -15.04
CA THR A 74 7.75 -12.32 -13.88
C THR A 74 7.92 -11.08 -13.01
N SER A 75 8.13 -9.90 -13.60
CA SER A 75 8.21 -8.65 -12.82
C SER A 75 6.88 -8.31 -12.13
N ALA A 76 5.73 -8.62 -12.76
CA ALA A 76 4.42 -8.42 -12.15
C ALA A 76 4.24 -9.34 -10.92
N LEU A 77 4.65 -10.60 -11.02
CA LEU A 77 4.63 -11.56 -9.92
C LEU A 77 5.52 -11.12 -8.75
N ILE A 78 6.73 -10.63 -9.04
CA ILE A 78 7.63 -10.12 -8.01
C ILE A 78 7.03 -8.87 -7.34
N GLY A 79 6.52 -7.93 -8.15
CA GLY A 79 5.83 -6.75 -7.63
C GLY A 79 4.62 -7.11 -6.77
N PHE A 80 3.86 -8.13 -7.16
CA PHE A 80 2.74 -8.64 -6.39
C PHE A 80 3.16 -9.13 -5.01
N LEU A 81 4.21 -9.96 -4.95
CA LEU A 81 4.74 -10.48 -3.70
C LEU A 81 5.23 -9.36 -2.77
N ILE A 82 5.85 -8.31 -3.33
CA ILE A 82 6.29 -7.15 -2.55
C ILE A 82 5.10 -6.40 -1.95
N ILE A 83 4.09 -6.07 -2.76
CA ILE A 83 2.88 -5.37 -2.28
C ILE A 83 2.15 -6.22 -1.25
N PHE A 84 2.04 -7.52 -1.50
CA PHE A 84 1.43 -8.47 -0.58
C PHE A 84 2.17 -8.48 0.77
N ALA A 85 3.49 -8.64 0.77
CA ALA A 85 4.29 -8.60 1.99
C ALA A 85 4.22 -7.25 2.70
N ALA A 86 4.26 -6.14 1.96
CA ALA A 86 4.14 -4.79 2.51
C ALA A 86 2.81 -4.60 3.24
N TYR A 87 1.69 -5.06 2.68
CA TYR A 87 0.38 -5.01 3.32
C TYR A 87 0.39 -5.69 4.70
N TRP A 88 0.96 -6.90 4.79
CA TRP A 88 1.05 -7.62 6.07
C TRP A 88 1.94 -6.91 7.09
N ILE A 89 3.06 -6.34 6.65
CA ILE A 89 3.95 -5.56 7.53
C ILE A 89 3.19 -4.34 8.08
N ILE A 90 2.50 -3.60 7.21
CA ILE A 90 1.74 -2.40 7.61
C ILE A 90 0.64 -2.78 8.61
N GLN A 91 -0.12 -3.85 8.35
CA GLN A 91 -1.15 -4.34 9.27
C GLN A 91 -0.62 -4.65 10.68
N ILE A 92 0.58 -5.22 10.77
CA ILE A 92 1.22 -5.47 12.07
C ILE A 92 1.57 -4.13 12.75
N ILE A 93 2.12 -3.17 12.00
CA ILE A 93 2.46 -1.84 12.53
C ILE A 93 1.20 -1.11 13.01
N GLU A 94 0.10 -1.15 12.26
CA GLU A 94 -1.18 -0.53 12.65
C GLU A 94 -1.70 -1.12 13.97
N LYS A 95 -1.61 -2.45 14.15
CA LYS A 95 -2.01 -3.10 15.40
C LYS A 95 -1.16 -2.72 16.60
N ILE A 96 0.14 -2.51 16.42
CA ILE A 96 1.06 -2.14 17.51
C ILE A 96 0.94 -0.65 17.86
N THR A 97 0.78 0.20 16.84
CA THR A 97 0.80 1.67 17.01
C THR A 97 -0.59 2.25 17.26
N GLY A 98 -1.67 1.54 16.91
CA GLY A 98 -3.04 2.05 16.96
C GLY A 98 -3.33 3.15 15.93
N MET A 99 -2.39 3.42 15.02
CA MET A 99 -2.54 4.39 13.93
C MET A 99 -3.10 3.69 12.68
N ALA A 100 -4.13 4.27 12.08
CA ALA A 100 -4.60 3.84 10.76
C ALA A 100 -3.68 4.42 9.67
N ILE A 101 -2.80 3.60 9.13
CA ILE A 101 -1.81 3.95 8.09
C ILE A 101 -2.44 3.82 6.70
N LEU A 102 -3.28 2.81 6.49
CA LEU A 102 -3.97 2.53 5.23
C LEU A 102 -5.27 3.34 5.08
N SER A 103 -5.55 4.26 6.00
CA SER A 103 -6.65 5.21 5.85
C SER A 103 -6.28 6.23 4.77
N VAL A 104 -6.94 6.14 3.61
CA VAL A 104 -6.73 7.09 2.52
C VAL A 104 -7.20 8.47 2.99
N GLY A 105 -6.27 9.41 3.15
CA GLY A 105 -6.55 10.79 3.52
C GLY A 105 -7.08 11.60 2.34
N ILE A 106 -8.27 11.23 1.85
CA ILE A 106 -9.10 12.08 0.96
C ILE A 106 -10.15 12.78 1.80
#